data_AF-A0A8J7D0C4-F1
#
_entry.id   AF-A0A8J7D0C4-F1
#
_cell.length_a   1.000
_cell.length_b   1.000
_cell.length_c   1.000
_cell.angle_alpha   90.00
_cell.angle_beta   90.00
_cell.angle_gamma   90.00
#
_symmetry.space_group_name_H-M   'P 1'
#
loop_
_entity.id
_entity.type
_entity.pdbx_description
1 polymer ?
#
loop_
_entity_poly.entity_id
_entity_poly.type
_entity_poly.pdbx_seq_one_letter_code
_entity_poly.pdbx_strand_id
1 'polypeptide(L)'
;MAMALAEPANRAAFREDESAYLDRFGLSPRERAAVQDRNWEEMVRLGGNLFFILKISAIDPVPITAIGAAQAGMAHDDFLKQRLGKT
;
A
#
# COMPACT_ATOMS: atom_id res chain seq x y z
N MET A 1 -7.78 5.39 7.74
CA MET A 1 -6.99 6.01 6.65
C MET A 1 -7.40 5.46 5.28
N ALA A 2 -7.04 4.23 4.91
CA ALA A 2 -7.21 3.72 3.54
C ALA A 2 -8.64 3.75 2.97
N MET A 3 -9.68 3.57 3.79
CA MET A 3 -11.08 3.70 3.32
C MET A 3 -11.43 5.08 2.81
N ALA A 4 -10.88 6.13 3.41
CA ALA A 4 -11.14 7.51 3.00
C ALA A 4 -10.66 7.78 1.56
N LEU A 5 -9.67 7.03 1.08
CA LEU A 5 -9.12 7.14 -0.29
C LEU A 5 -10.09 6.67 -1.38
N ALA A 6 -11.24 6.08 -1.02
CA ALA A 6 -12.31 5.81 -1.97
C ALA A 6 -12.86 7.11 -2.61
N GLU A 7 -12.83 8.22 -1.88
CA GLU A 7 -13.33 9.50 -2.37
C GLU A 7 -12.25 10.28 -3.17
N PRO A 8 -12.60 10.84 -4.35
CA PRO A 8 -11.65 11.61 -5.15
C PRO A 8 -11.01 12.81 -4.43
N ALA A 9 -11.79 13.53 -3.61
CA ALA A 9 -11.30 14.68 -2.87
C ALA A 9 -10.21 14.29 -1.85
N ASN A 10 -10.37 13.15 -1.18
CA ASN A 10 -9.36 12.63 -0.26
C ASN A 10 -8.08 12.19 -0.97
N ARG A 11 -8.18 11.66 -2.20
CA ARG A 11 -6.99 11.38 -3.02
C ARG A 11 -6.28 12.66 -3.46
N ALA A 12 -7.02 13.72 -3.76
CA ALA A 12 -6.43 15.02 -4.09
C ALA A 12 -5.68 15.59 -2.88
N ALA A 13 -6.32 15.62 -1.71
CA ALA A 13 -5.70 16.11 -0.48
C ALA A 13 -4.47 15.28 -0.07
N PHE A 14 -4.52 13.95 -0.23
CA PHE A 14 -3.37 13.08 0.02
C PHE A 14 -2.18 13.42 -0.91
N ARG A 15 -2.43 13.71 -2.18
CA ARG A 15 -1.36 14.09 -3.14
C ARG A 15 -0.80 15.49 -2.90
N GLU A 16 -1.61 16.39 -2.37
CA GLU A 16 -1.22 17.77 -2.09
C GLU A 16 -0.26 17.85 -0.90
N ASP A 17 -0.62 17.19 0.22
CA ASP A 17 0.25 17.07 1.39
C ASP A 17 -0.03 15.73 2.09
N GLU A 18 0.75 14.71 1.72
CA GLU A 18 0.62 13.37 2.28
C GLU A 18 0.83 13.39 3.81
N SER A 19 1.80 14.17 4.29
CA SER A 19 2.15 14.24 5.71
C SER A 19 0.98 14.79 6.53
N ALA A 20 0.47 15.95 6.14
CA ALA A 20 -0.68 16.57 6.81
C ALA A 20 -1.95 15.72 6.68
N TYR A 21 -2.14 15.03 5.54
CA TYR A 21 -3.27 14.13 5.37
C TYR A 21 -3.19 12.92 6.33
N LEU A 22 -2.01 12.33 6.52
CA LEU A 22 -1.83 11.18 7.42
C LEU A 22 -2.00 11.53 8.90
N ASP A 23 -1.72 12.78 9.31
CA ASP A 23 -1.94 13.26 10.68
C ASP A 23 -3.39 13.12 11.15
N ARG A 24 -4.35 13.11 10.22
CA ARG A 24 -5.78 12.97 10.49
C ARG A 24 -6.18 11.60 11.04
N PHE A 25 -5.31 10.58 10.96
CA PHE A 25 -5.69 9.18 11.19
C PHE A 25 -5.00 8.51 12.37
N GLY A 26 -4.15 9.21 13.13
CA GLY A 26 -3.52 8.65 14.34
C GLY A 26 -2.66 7.41 14.09
N LEU A 27 -1.98 7.36 12.93
CA LEU A 27 -1.04 6.28 12.63
C LEU A 27 0.16 6.32 13.57
N SER A 28 0.66 5.15 13.98
CA SER A 28 1.96 5.05 14.63
C SER A 28 3.07 5.55 13.69
N PRO A 29 4.24 5.95 14.21
CA PRO A 29 5.37 6.39 13.38
C PRO A 29 5.78 5.34 12.33
N ARG A 30 5.67 4.06 12.68
CA ARG A 30 6.04 2.93 11.82
C ARG A 30 5.03 2.70 10.70
N GLU A 31 3.73 2.79 10.99
CA GLU A 31 2.68 2.71 9.97
C GLU A 31 2.75 3.91 9.02
N ARG A 32 2.99 5.12 9.56
CA ARG A 32 3.17 6.33 8.75
C ARG A 32 4.34 6.18 7.78
N ALA A 33 5.51 5.78 8.28
CA ALA A 33 6.68 5.56 7.45
C ALA A 33 6.42 4.50 6.36
N ALA A 34 5.78 3.39 6.72
CA ALA A 34 5.43 2.36 5.76
C ALA A 34 4.57 2.92 4.62
N VAL A 35 3.54 3.73 4.94
CA VAL A 35 2.70 4.40 3.93
C VAL A 35 3.53 5.34 3.06
N GLN A 36 4.29 6.26 3.65
CA GLN A 36 5.07 7.28 2.93
C GLN A 36 6.12 6.66 1.99
N ASP A 37 6.80 5.61 2.44
CA ASP A 37 7.82 4.90 1.66
C ASP A 37 7.21 3.93 0.62
N ARG A 38 5.88 3.83 0.57
CA ARG A 38 5.14 2.81 -0.20
C ARG A 38 5.67 1.40 0.08
N ASN A 39 6.05 1.14 1.34
CA ASN A 39 6.55 -0.15 1.77
C ASN A 39 5.38 -1.12 2.00
N TRP A 40 4.91 -1.71 0.90
CA TRP A 40 3.76 -2.60 0.87
C TRP A 40 3.94 -3.83 1.78
N GLU A 41 5.16 -4.38 1.83
CA GLU A 41 5.52 -5.49 2.71
C GLU A 41 5.33 -5.12 4.18
N GLU A 42 5.88 -3.96 4.56
CA GLU A 42 5.80 -3.49 5.92
C GLU A 42 4.37 -3.15 6.34
N MET A 43 3.57 -2.58 5.44
CA MET A 43 2.14 -2.36 5.71
C MET A 43 1.40 -3.67 6.01
N VAL A 44 1.70 -4.76 5.27
CA VAL A 44 1.14 -6.08 5.56
C VAL A 44 1.67 -6.60 6.90
N ARG A 45 2.98 -6.53 7.14
CA ARG A 45 3.63 -7.02 8.35
C ARG A 45 3.09 -6.33 9.62
N LEU A 46 2.68 -5.07 9.50
CA LEU A 46 2.03 -4.28 10.56
C LEU A 46 0.54 -4.62 10.77
N GLY A 47 -0.03 -5.55 10.01
CA GLY A 47 -1.44 -5.97 10.12
C GLY A 47 -2.39 -5.26 9.15
N GLY A 48 -1.86 -4.49 8.19
CA GLY A 48 -2.66 -3.88 7.13
C GLY A 48 -3.31 -4.93 6.24
N ASN A 49 -4.62 -4.80 6.01
CA ASN A 49 -5.34 -5.70 5.12
C ASN A 49 -5.14 -5.28 3.64
N LEU A 50 -4.80 -6.27 2.81
CA LEU A 50 -4.45 -6.12 1.40
C LEU A 50 -5.43 -5.26 0.60
N PHE A 51 -6.74 -5.46 0.79
CA PHE A 51 -7.77 -4.74 0.03
C PHE A 51 -7.84 -3.25 0.38
N PHE A 52 -7.40 -2.88 1.58
CA PHE A 52 -7.29 -1.48 1.99
C PHE A 52 -5.97 -0.88 1.52
N ILE A 53 -4.86 -1.63 1.59
CA ILE A 53 -3.57 -1.19 1.06
C ILE A 53 -3.68 -0.87 -0.43
N LEU A 54 -4.43 -1.68 -1.20
CA LEU A 54 -4.72 -1.41 -2.61
C LEU A 54 -5.47 -0.09 -2.86
N LYS A 55 -6.09 0.55 -1.87
CA LYS A 55 -6.69 1.88 -2.08
C LYS A 55 -5.64 2.97 -2.21
N ILE A 56 -4.44 2.76 -1.67
CA ILE A 56 -3.28 3.63 -1.88
C ILE A 56 -2.81 3.52 -3.33
N SER A 57 -3.03 2.38 -3.99
CA SER A 57 -2.67 2.22 -5.41
C SER A 57 -3.51 3.06 -6.38
N ALA A 58 -4.62 3.65 -5.91
CA ALA A 58 -5.37 4.66 -6.66
C ALA A 58 -4.64 6.03 -6.72
N ILE A 59 -3.61 6.21 -5.90
CA ILE A 59 -2.72 7.37 -5.91
C ILE A 59 -1.44 6.99 -6.62
N ASP A 60 -0.79 5.90 -6.19
CA ASP A 60 0.46 5.39 -6.76
C ASP A 60 0.29 3.94 -7.22
N PRO A 61 0.05 3.72 -8.52
CA PRO A 61 -0.24 2.40 -9.04
C PRO A 61 0.84 1.38 -8.72
N VAL A 62 0.43 0.27 -8.12
CA VAL A 62 1.27 -0.91 -7.89
C VAL A 62 0.51 -2.13 -8.40
N PRO A 63 1.16 -3.05 -9.15
CA PRO A 63 0.51 -4.30 -9.52
C PRO A 63 0.20 -5.11 -8.26
N ILE A 64 -1.02 -5.62 -8.14
CA ILE A 64 -1.46 -6.45 -7.00
C ILE A 64 -0.50 -7.64 -6.75
N THR A 65 0.16 -8.12 -7.79
CA THR A 65 1.14 -9.21 -7.73
C THR A 65 2.44 -8.81 -7.03
N ALA A 66 2.84 -7.54 -7.02
CA ALA A 66 3.99 -7.08 -6.25
C ALA A 66 3.68 -7.11 -4.74
N ILE A 67 2.46 -6.74 -4.36
CA ILE A 67 2.02 -6.85 -2.96
C ILE A 67 1.89 -8.33 -2.57
N GLY A 68 1.32 -9.18 -3.45
CA GLY A 68 1.26 -10.62 -3.22
C GLY A 68 2.64 -11.28 -3.06
N ALA A 69 3.64 -10.83 -3.83
CA ALA A 69 5.02 -11.28 -3.70
C ALA A 69 5.61 -10.89 -2.34
N ALA A 70 5.40 -9.64 -1.90
CA ALA A 70 5.81 -9.17 -0.58
C ALA A 70 5.15 -9.99 0.55
N GLN A 71 3.85 -10.28 0.45
CA GLN A 71 3.16 -11.15 1.42
C GLN A 71 3.74 -12.57 1.48
N ALA A 72 4.26 -13.07 0.35
CA ALA A 72 4.87 -14.38 0.25
C ALA A 72 6.37 -14.38 0.65
N GLY A 73 6.96 -13.21 0.94
CA GLY A 73 8.41 -13.08 1.14
C GLY A 73 9.22 -13.47 -0.10
N MET A 74 8.69 -13.19 -1.30
CA MET A 74 9.29 -13.56 -2.58
C MET A 74 9.64 -12.32 -3.40
N ALA A 75 10.69 -12.41 -4.22
CA ALA A 75 10.89 -11.45 -5.30
C ALA A 75 9.70 -11.47 -6.27
N HIS A 76 9.36 -10.34 -6.87
CA HIS A 76 8.17 -10.22 -7.72
C HIS A 76 8.21 -11.18 -8.91
N ASP A 77 9.34 -11.27 -9.60
CA ASP A 77 9.52 -12.20 -10.73
C ASP A 77 9.37 -13.66 -10.34
N ASP A 78 9.91 -14.05 -9.19
CA ASP A 78 9.78 -15.40 -8.65
C ASP A 78 8.32 -15.71 -8.30
N PHE A 79 7.60 -14.75 -7.74
CA PHE A 79 6.19 -14.89 -7.44
C PHE A 79 5.36 -15.09 -8.73
N LEU A 80 5.63 -14.29 -9.77
CA LEU A 80 4.96 -14.42 -11.07
C LEU A 80 5.17 -15.80 -11.68
N LYS A 81 6.40 -16.30 -11.67
CA LYS A 81 6.76 -17.60 -12.25
C LYS A 81 6.26 -18.78 -11.41
N GLN A 82 6.59 -18.80 -10.12
CA GLN A 82 6.42 -19.98 -9.27
C GLN A 82 5.02 -20.09 -8.66
N ARG A 83 4.32 -18.97 -8.43
CA ARG A 83 2.97 -18.99 -7.83
C ARG A 83 1.87 -18.79 -8.86
N LEU A 84 2.10 -17.98 -9.89
CA LEU A 84 1.08 -17.62 -10.87
C LEU A 84 1.28 -18.25 -12.26
N GLY A 85 2.40 -18.96 -12.49
CA GLY A 85 2.70 -19.58 -13.78
C GLY A 85 2.83 -18.60 -14.94
N LYS A 86 3.11 -17.32 -14.65
CA LYS A 86 3.32 -16.28 -15.65
C LYS A 86 4.80 -16.29 -16.06
N THR A 87 5.04 -16.34 -17.37
CA THR A 87 6.38 -16.30 -17.99
C THR A 87 6.64 -14.94 -18.61
#